data_AF-A0A2A2J1P0-F1
#
_entry.id   AF-A0A2A2J1P0-F1
#
_cell.length_a   1.000
_cell.length_b   1.000
_cell.length_c   1.000
_cell.angle_alpha   90.00
_cell.angle_beta   90.00
_cell.angle_gamma   90.00
#
_symmetry.space_group_name_H-M   'P 1'
#
loop_
_entity.id
_entity.type
_entity.pdbx_description
1 polymer ?
#
loop_
_entity_poly.entity_id
_entity_poly.type
_entity_poly.pdbx_seq_one_letter_code
_entity_poly.pdbx_strand_id
1 'polypeptide(L)'
;MTISYAEEFSSLMLRWRGSLWKAVLKDLIAYYIAYYVVLAFQWYLLDEKQKEYFTGWINWCEIGAQYIPLSFLLGFFVSVIVARWWEQFNWISWPDKMMVMVSTMFPGRENLEIRQAIGRWSSLQAAIAWSGISVRTLKRFPTERHLVEAKLMTEEEYDLYMSLDAPHGKWFMPMIWIVNLIKKQYHDKKIDSIQLELLLKQVYSWRDGFAMLYVYDWFVLTFLFELVRIKIPLVYTQVVGM
;
A
#
# COMPACT_ATOMS: atom_id res chain seq x y z
N MET A 1 4.04 9.33 3.35
CA MET A 1 3.64 10.72 3.06
C MET A 1 3.74 10.84 1.56
N THR A 2 2.64 11.05 0.86
CA THR A 2 2.66 11.25 -0.59
C THR A 2 3.33 12.60 -0.88
N ILE A 3 4.14 12.63 -1.91
CA ILE A 3 4.97 13.78 -2.24
C ILE A 3 4.40 14.40 -3.50
N SER A 4 3.97 15.66 -3.41
CA SER A 4 3.45 16.42 -4.54
C SER A 4 4.44 17.53 -4.88
N TYR A 5 4.83 17.61 -6.14
CA TYR A 5 5.74 18.63 -6.65
C TYR A 5 5.14 19.28 -7.89
N ALA A 6 5.20 20.60 -7.98
CA ALA A 6 4.70 21.39 -9.11
C ALA A 6 5.82 22.21 -9.77
N GLU A 7 7.09 21.92 -9.45
CA GLU A 7 8.26 22.70 -9.86
C GLU A 7 9.06 22.02 -10.98
N GLU A 8 9.97 22.79 -11.58
CA GLU A 8 10.93 22.33 -12.59
C GLU A 8 11.84 21.20 -12.07
N PHE A 9 12.21 20.30 -12.99
CA PHE A 9 12.94 19.06 -12.70
C PHE A 9 14.29 19.28 -11.98
N SER A 10 14.97 20.41 -12.24
CA SER A 10 16.26 20.76 -11.63
C SER A 10 16.16 20.98 -10.11
N SER A 11 15.09 21.62 -9.64
CA SER A 11 14.78 21.81 -8.21
C SER A 11 14.53 20.47 -7.50
N LEU A 12 13.98 19.50 -8.23
CA LEU A 12 13.66 18.17 -7.70
C LEU A 12 14.91 17.36 -7.30
N MET A 13 16.01 17.53 -8.04
CA MET A 13 17.27 16.79 -7.82
C MET A 13 17.96 17.16 -6.50
N LEU A 14 17.75 18.37 -5.99
CA LEU A 14 18.40 18.88 -4.77
C LEU A 14 17.62 18.57 -3.49
N ARG A 15 16.44 17.95 -3.60
CA ARG A 15 15.61 17.63 -2.43
C ARG A 15 16.10 16.35 -1.74
N TRP A 16 15.89 16.28 -0.43
CA TRP A 16 16.26 15.11 0.40
C TRP A 16 15.08 14.18 0.72
N ARG A 17 13.87 14.73 0.93
CA ARG A 17 12.70 13.92 1.31
C ARG A 17 12.14 13.21 0.08
N GLY A 18 12.24 11.87 0.08
CA GLY A 18 11.75 11.01 -0.99
C GLY A 18 12.50 11.16 -2.32
N SER A 19 13.74 11.65 -2.26
CA SER A 19 14.61 11.70 -3.43
C SER A 19 15.38 10.40 -3.62
N LEU A 20 15.91 10.24 -4.83
CA LEU A 20 16.82 9.15 -5.20
C LEU A 20 18.01 9.05 -4.23
N TRP A 21 18.55 10.20 -3.81
CA TRP A 21 19.67 10.27 -2.86
C TRP A 21 19.35 9.53 -1.57
N LYS A 22 18.19 9.79 -0.96
CA LYS A 22 17.85 9.11 0.30
C LYS A 22 17.68 7.59 0.13
N ALA A 23 17.25 7.13 -1.04
CA ALA A 23 17.07 5.72 -1.33
C ALA A 23 18.40 5.00 -1.60
N VAL A 24 19.30 5.61 -2.37
CA VAL A 24 20.50 4.94 -2.91
C VAL A 24 21.76 5.28 -2.12
N LEU A 25 21.79 6.36 -1.32
CA LEU A 25 23.04 6.85 -0.71
C LEU A 25 23.75 5.80 0.16
N LYS A 26 23.01 5.00 0.93
CA LYS A 26 23.63 3.94 1.76
C LYS A 26 24.34 2.90 0.90
N ASP A 27 23.66 2.43 -0.15
CA ASP A 27 24.21 1.44 -1.09
C ASP A 27 25.37 2.02 -1.91
N LEU A 28 25.26 3.29 -2.30
CA LEU A 28 26.31 4.01 -3.03
C LEU A 28 27.57 4.19 -2.19
N ILE A 29 27.43 4.56 -0.91
CA ILE A 29 28.57 4.66 0.01
C ILE A 29 29.23 3.29 0.19
N ALA A 30 28.44 2.23 0.41
CA ALA A 30 28.97 0.88 0.51
C ALA A 30 29.71 0.44 -0.77
N TYR A 31 29.16 0.76 -1.94
CA TYR A 31 29.80 0.51 -3.23
C TYR A 31 31.14 1.24 -3.38
N TYR A 32 31.19 2.54 -3.06
CA TYR A 32 32.44 3.29 -3.12
C TYR A 32 33.48 2.78 -2.13
N ILE A 33 33.08 2.43 -0.90
CA ILE A 33 34.00 1.83 0.07
C ILE A 33 34.61 0.54 -0.49
N ALA A 34 33.78 -0.38 -1.00
CA ALA A 34 34.26 -1.61 -1.61
C ALA A 34 35.19 -1.35 -2.80
N TYR A 35 34.83 -0.40 -3.68
CA TYR A 35 35.64 0.00 -4.82
C TYR A 35 37.02 0.52 -4.40
N TYR A 36 37.08 1.43 -3.43
CA TYR A 36 38.35 1.97 -2.95
C TYR A 36 39.19 0.94 -2.18
N VAL A 37 38.56 -0.01 -1.49
CA VAL A 37 39.28 -1.14 -0.87
C VAL A 37 39.97 -2.00 -1.94
N VAL A 38 39.27 -2.32 -3.03
CA VAL A 38 39.85 -3.07 -4.16
C VAL A 38 40.97 -2.27 -4.83
N LEU A 39 40.78 -0.95 -5.02
CA LEU A 39 41.80 -0.07 -5.59
C LEU A 39 43.04 0.01 -4.70
N ALA A 40 42.87 0.14 -3.38
CA ALA A 40 43.97 0.16 -2.42
C ALA A 40 44.72 -1.18 -2.41
N PHE A 41 44.00 -2.30 -2.53
CA PHE A 41 44.61 -3.63 -2.67
C PHE A 41 45.47 -3.71 -3.94
N GLN A 42 44.96 -3.20 -5.07
CA GLN A 42 45.71 -3.11 -6.33
C GLN A 42 46.98 -2.26 -6.23
N TRP A 43 46.92 -1.12 -5.55
CA TRP A 43 48.04 -0.18 -5.51
C TRP A 43 49.12 -0.58 -4.50
N TYR A 44 48.72 -1.01 -3.30
CA TYR A 44 49.65 -1.19 -2.18
C TYR A 44 50.07 -2.63 -1.90
N LEU A 45 49.29 -3.64 -2.31
CA LEU A 45 49.59 -5.05 -1.99
C LEU A 45 50.04 -5.89 -3.19
N LEU A 46 49.62 -5.55 -4.41
CA LEU A 46 49.87 -6.36 -5.59
C LEU A 46 51.22 -6.03 -6.24
N ASP A 47 52.00 -7.08 -6.50
CA ASP A 47 53.27 -7.01 -7.22
C ASP A 47 53.04 -6.86 -8.74
N GLU A 48 54.08 -6.50 -9.50
CA GLU A 48 53.98 -6.11 -10.91
C GLU A 48 53.36 -7.20 -11.80
N LYS A 49 53.74 -8.47 -11.58
CA LYS A 49 53.13 -9.63 -12.26
C LYS A 49 51.69 -9.88 -11.85
N GLN A 50 51.34 -9.65 -10.59
CA GLN A 50 49.98 -9.90 -10.09
C GLN A 50 48.99 -8.83 -10.60
N LYS A 51 49.47 -7.59 -10.80
CA LYS A 51 48.69 -6.51 -11.44
C LYS A 51 48.29 -6.86 -12.87
N GLU A 52 49.15 -7.55 -13.62
CA GLU A 52 48.85 -8.02 -14.97
C GLU A 52 47.70 -9.05 -14.97
N TYR A 53 47.77 -10.06 -14.08
CA TYR A 53 46.67 -11.01 -13.90
C TYR A 53 45.37 -10.34 -13.46
N PHE A 54 45.44 -9.38 -12.52
CA PHE A 54 44.27 -8.64 -12.05
C PHE A 54 43.62 -7.82 -13.17
N THR A 55 44.41 -7.25 -14.07
CA THR A 55 43.90 -6.53 -15.26
C THR A 55 43.14 -7.48 -16.19
N GLY A 56 43.61 -8.72 -16.34
CA GLY A 56 42.88 -9.78 -17.04
C GLY A 56 41.51 -10.08 -16.43
N TRP A 57 41.42 -10.11 -15.09
CA TRP A 57 40.15 -10.28 -14.37
C TRP A 57 39.18 -9.11 -14.60
N ILE A 58 39.67 -7.87 -14.60
CA ILE A 58 38.83 -6.69 -14.88
C ILE A 58 38.21 -6.80 -16.27
N ASN A 59 39.02 -7.11 -17.29
CA ASN A 59 38.54 -7.25 -18.66
C ASN A 59 37.51 -8.39 -18.81
N TRP A 60 37.74 -9.51 -18.12
CA TRP A 60 36.77 -10.61 -18.09
C TRP A 60 35.42 -10.19 -17.48
N CYS A 61 35.44 -9.44 -16.37
CA CYS A 61 34.24 -8.88 -15.76
C CYS A 61 33.54 -7.86 -16.66
N GLU A 62 34.28 -7.03 -17.39
CA GLU A 62 33.73 -6.05 -18.33
C GLU A 62 32.97 -6.72 -19.48
N ILE A 63 33.55 -7.77 -20.06
CA ILE A 63 32.90 -8.62 -21.07
C ILE A 63 31.62 -9.25 -20.48
N GLY A 64 31.71 -9.77 -19.24
CA GLY A 64 30.56 -10.31 -18.50
C GLY A 64 29.42 -9.31 -18.33
N ALA A 65 29.73 -8.06 -17.99
CA ALA A 65 28.74 -7.01 -17.76
C ALA A 65 27.96 -6.60 -19.03
N GLN A 66 28.59 -6.72 -20.21
CA GLN A 66 27.95 -6.36 -21.49
C GLN A 66 26.91 -7.39 -21.96
N TYR A 67 26.95 -8.63 -21.47
CA TYR A 67 26.03 -9.69 -21.89
C TYR A 67 24.58 -9.49 -21.39
N ILE A 68 24.38 -8.77 -20.28
CA ILE A 68 23.06 -8.60 -19.69
C ILE A 68 22.53 -7.20 -20.03
N PRO A 69 21.46 -7.06 -20.83
CA PRO A 69 20.87 -5.77 -21.15
C PRO A 69 20.05 -5.25 -19.97
N LEU A 70 20.74 -4.81 -18.90
CA LEU A 70 20.13 -4.37 -17.65
C LEU A 70 19.12 -3.23 -17.86
N SER A 71 19.41 -2.29 -18.76
CA SER A 71 18.51 -1.17 -19.06
C SER A 71 17.17 -1.63 -19.62
N PHE A 72 17.16 -2.66 -20.46
CA PHE A 72 15.93 -3.22 -21.04
C PHE A 72 15.09 -3.92 -19.97
N LEU A 73 15.73 -4.79 -19.18
CA LEU A 73 15.07 -5.50 -18.08
C LEU A 73 14.51 -4.55 -17.04
N LEU A 74 15.28 -3.53 -16.67
CA LEU A 74 14.87 -2.50 -15.73
C LEU A 74 13.68 -1.69 -16.28
N GLY A 75 13.71 -1.32 -17.55
CA GLY A 75 12.62 -0.59 -18.20
C GLY A 75 11.30 -1.37 -18.18
N PHE A 76 11.34 -2.65 -18.55
CA PHE A 76 10.17 -3.54 -18.48
C PHE A 76 9.69 -3.74 -17.03
N PHE A 77 10.61 -3.96 -16.10
CA PHE A 77 10.28 -4.17 -14.71
C PHE A 77 9.62 -2.93 -14.06
N VAL A 78 10.21 -1.75 -14.29
CA VAL A 78 9.67 -0.49 -13.76
C VAL A 78 8.31 -0.18 -14.36
N SER A 79 8.09 -0.44 -15.65
CA SER A 79 6.79 -0.18 -16.28
C SER A 79 5.67 -1.03 -15.68
N VAL A 80 5.93 -2.32 -15.41
CA VAL A 80 4.98 -3.22 -14.74
C VAL A 80 4.68 -2.76 -13.31
N ILE A 81 5.70 -2.34 -12.56
CA ILE A 81 5.52 -1.86 -11.17
C ILE A 81 4.71 -0.57 -11.14
N VAL A 82 5.01 0.39 -12.02
CA VAL A 82 4.29 1.66 -12.10
C VAL A 82 2.84 1.44 -12.50
N ALA A 83 2.58 0.55 -13.47
CA ALA A 83 1.22 0.18 -13.86
C ALA A 83 0.42 -0.40 -12.68
N ARG A 84 0.99 -1.39 -11.97
CA ARG A 84 0.35 -1.98 -10.78
C ARG A 84 0.15 -0.99 -9.64
N TRP A 85 1.09 -0.07 -9.43
CA TRP A 85 0.95 0.98 -8.42
C TRP A 85 -0.21 1.90 -8.75
N TRP A 86 -0.35 2.30 -10.02
CA TRP A 86 -1.44 3.14 -10.47
C TRP A 86 -2.79 2.43 -10.37
N GLU A 87 -2.85 1.15 -10.72
CA GLU A 87 -4.07 0.34 -10.56
C GLU A 87 -4.49 0.23 -9.09
N GLN A 88 -3.55 -0.05 -8.18
CA GLN A 88 -3.84 -0.05 -6.74
C GLN A 88 -4.36 1.30 -6.27
N PHE A 89 -3.77 2.40 -6.73
CA PHE A 89 -4.24 3.74 -6.41
C PHE A 89 -5.70 3.96 -6.86
N ASN A 90 -6.07 3.48 -8.05
CA ASN A 90 -7.44 3.61 -8.58
C ASN A 90 -8.47 2.75 -7.82
N TRP A 91 -8.05 1.66 -7.17
CA TRP A 91 -8.92 0.83 -6.33
C TRP A 91 -9.11 1.37 -4.91
N ILE A 92 -8.38 2.42 -4.52
CA ILE A 92 -8.60 3.11 -3.24
C ILE A 92 -10.04 3.59 -3.19
N SER A 93 -10.80 3.01 -2.27
CA SER A 93 -12.19 3.38 -2.07
C SER A 93 -12.26 4.66 -1.25
N TRP A 94 -12.90 5.69 -1.81
CA TRP A 94 -13.15 6.99 -1.18
C TRP A 94 -14.60 7.11 -0.70
N PRO A 95 -14.84 7.50 0.57
CA PRO A 95 -16.17 7.43 1.17
C PRO A 95 -17.12 8.49 0.59
N ASP A 96 -16.58 9.50 -0.09
CA ASP A 96 -17.26 10.66 -0.63
C ASP A 96 -18.51 10.29 -1.44
N LYS A 97 -18.38 9.41 -2.43
CA LYS A 97 -19.50 9.01 -3.30
C LYS A 97 -20.61 8.30 -2.50
N MET A 98 -20.23 7.45 -1.55
CA MET A 98 -21.17 6.76 -0.68
C MET A 98 -21.86 7.74 0.26
N MET A 99 -21.13 8.67 0.85
CA MET A 99 -21.68 9.62 1.82
C MET A 99 -22.56 10.69 1.20
N VAL A 100 -22.25 11.14 -0.02
CA VAL A 100 -23.13 12.02 -0.80
C VAL A 100 -24.46 11.31 -1.06
N MET A 101 -24.42 10.04 -1.49
CA MET A 101 -25.64 9.27 -1.75
C MET A 101 -26.46 9.05 -0.47
N VAL A 102 -25.82 8.65 0.62
CA VAL A 102 -26.47 8.49 1.94
C VAL A 102 -27.10 9.81 2.41
N SER A 103 -26.44 10.94 2.19
CA SER A 103 -26.97 12.26 2.55
C SER A 103 -28.20 12.65 1.75
N THR A 104 -28.25 12.28 0.47
CA THR A 104 -29.42 12.53 -0.41
C THR A 104 -30.59 11.61 -0.08
N MET A 105 -30.34 10.33 0.20
CA MET A 105 -31.42 9.34 0.47
C MET A 105 -32.01 9.46 1.87
N PHE A 106 -31.26 10.03 2.80
CA PHE A 106 -31.70 10.23 4.18
C PHE A 106 -31.62 11.72 4.54
N PRO A 107 -32.54 12.58 4.06
CA PRO A 107 -32.57 13.99 4.43
C PRO A 107 -33.03 14.19 5.90
N GLY A 108 -32.92 15.41 6.41
CA GLY A 108 -33.47 15.77 7.74
C GLY A 108 -32.57 15.45 8.94
N ARG A 109 -32.95 15.97 10.11
CA ARG A 109 -32.19 15.76 11.37
C ARG A 109 -32.51 14.41 12.01
N GLU A 110 -33.72 13.93 11.81
CA GLU A 110 -34.24 12.64 12.26
C GLU A 110 -33.44 11.45 11.71
N ASN A 111 -32.80 11.60 10.55
CA ASN A 111 -31.95 10.57 9.97
C ASN A 111 -30.45 10.79 10.22
N LEU A 112 -30.08 11.73 11.09
CA LEU A 112 -28.67 12.03 11.39
C LEU A 112 -27.94 10.80 11.95
N GLU A 113 -28.57 10.07 12.85
CA GLU A 113 -27.99 8.86 13.46
C GLU A 113 -27.70 7.78 12.42
N ILE A 114 -28.58 7.61 11.42
CA ILE A 114 -28.39 6.67 10.31
C ILE A 114 -27.18 7.08 9.48
N ARG A 115 -27.08 8.38 9.10
CA ARG A 115 -25.95 8.89 8.32
C ARG A 115 -24.63 8.76 9.08
N GLN A 116 -24.63 9.05 10.38
CA GLN A 116 -23.46 8.92 11.25
C GLN A 116 -23.05 7.46 11.43
N ALA A 117 -24.00 6.54 11.59
CA ALA A 117 -23.73 5.12 11.69
C ALA A 117 -23.08 4.59 10.40
N ILE A 118 -23.65 4.91 9.22
CA ILE A 118 -23.06 4.49 7.93
C ILE A 118 -21.68 5.10 7.71
N GLY A 119 -21.49 6.38 8.03
CA GLY A 119 -20.19 7.05 7.92
C GLY A 119 -19.12 6.49 8.86
N ARG A 120 -19.52 6.14 10.09
CA ARG A 120 -18.62 5.53 11.08
C ARG A 120 -18.29 4.09 10.70
N TRP A 121 -19.27 3.28 10.32
CA TRP A 121 -19.03 1.89 9.93
C TRP A 121 -18.21 1.76 8.65
N SER A 122 -18.38 2.67 7.68
CA SER A 122 -17.50 2.69 6.50
C SER A 122 -16.07 3.08 6.85
N SER A 123 -15.89 4.06 7.73
CA SER A 123 -14.56 4.42 8.26
C SER A 123 -13.93 3.28 9.07
N LEU A 124 -14.74 2.55 9.84
CA LEU A 124 -14.32 1.37 10.59
C LEU A 124 -13.88 0.24 9.65
N GLN A 125 -14.68 -0.05 8.61
CA GLN A 125 -14.33 -1.03 7.58
C GLN A 125 -12.99 -0.67 6.93
N ALA A 126 -12.80 0.60 6.55
CA ALA A 126 -11.55 1.07 5.98
C ALA A 126 -10.39 0.88 6.96
N ALA A 127 -10.54 1.25 8.23
CA ALA A 127 -9.49 1.08 9.23
C ALA A 127 -9.06 -0.38 9.40
N ILE A 128 -10.03 -1.30 9.47
CA ILE A 128 -9.76 -2.74 9.58
C ILE A 128 -9.09 -3.25 8.28
N ALA A 129 -9.65 -2.94 7.12
CA ALA A 129 -9.10 -3.37 5.83
C ALA A 129 -7.67 -2.85 5.62
N TRP A 130 -7.44 -1.56 5.91
CA TRP A 130 -6.12 -0.95 5.81
C TRP A 130 -5.13 -1.50 6.82
N SER A 131 -5.56 -1.97 8.00
CA SER A 131 -4.65 -2.62 8.94
C SER A 131 -4.11 -3.97 8.42
N GLY A 132 -4.89 -4.65 7.57
CA GLY A 132 -4.45 -5.87 6.89
C GLY A 132 -3.46 -5.63 5.75
N ILE A 133 -3.49 -4.47 5.10
CA ILE A 133 -2.73 -4.18 3.86
C ILE A 133 -1.59 -3.18 4.10
N SER A 134 -1.74 -2.25 5.04
CA SER A 134 -0.80 -1.14 5.28
C SER A 134 -0.17 -1.23 6.66
N VAL A 135 1.15 -1.45 6.69
CA VAL A 135 1.95 -1.45 7.93
C VAL A 135 1.79 -0.15 8.73
N ARG A 136 1.59 0.99 8.06
CA ARG A 136 1.37 2.27 8.74
C ARG A 136 0.05 2.29 9.51
N THR A 137 -1.00 1.72 8.94
CA THR A 137 -2.30 1.62 9.59
C THR A 137 -2.27 0.55 10.67
N LEU A 138 -1.61 -0.59 10.42
CA LEU A 138 -1.38 -1.61 11.44
C LEU A 138 -0.66 -1.06 12.67
N LYS A 139 0.36 -0.22 12.49
CA LYS A 139 1.03 0.47 13.61
C LYS A 139 0.14 1.45 14.37
N ARG A 140 -0.87 2.01 13.70
CA ARG A 140 -1.84 2.93 14.32
C ARG A 140 -2.94 2.18 15.05
N PHE A 141 -3.36 1.03 14.53
CA PHE A 141 -4.38 0.16 15.11
C PHE A 141 -3.86 -1.29 15.21
N PRO A 142 -2.95 -1.58 16.17
CA PRO A 142 -2.38 -2.93 16.29
C PRO A 142 -3.38 -3.98 16.78
N THR A 143 -4.35 -3.55 17.58
CA THR A 143 -5.41 -4.41 18.11
C THR A 143 -6.77 -3.76 17.88
N GLU A 144 -7.82 -4.57 17.88
CA GLU A 144 -9.19 -4.10 17.68
C GLU A 144 -9.64 -3.13 18.78
N ARG A 145 -9.07 -3.22 19.99
CA ARG A 145 -9.31 -2.25 21.07
C ARG A 145 -8.90 -0.82 20.69
N HIS A 146 -7.85 -0.65 19.89
CA HIS A 146 -7.47 0.69 19.41
C HIS A 146 -8.53 1.30 18.48
N LEU A 147 -9.38 0.48 17.83
CA LEU A 147 -10.50 0.98 17.02
C LEU A 147 -11.62 1.53 17.90
N VAL A 148 -11.82 0.94 19.08
CA VAL A 148 -12.77 1.42 20.10
C VAL A 148 -12.27 2.72 20.73
N GLU A 149 -11.00 2.75 21.12
CA GLU A 149 -10.35 3.97 21.64
C GLU A 149 -10.39 5.14 20.65
N ALA A 150 -10.24 4.84 19.35
CA ALA A 150 -10.36 5.82 18.27
C ALA A 150 -11.81 6.20 17.94
N LYS A 151 -12.80 5.67 18.67
CA LYS A 151 -14.24 5.91 18.49
C LYS A 151 -14.78 5.50 17.11
N LEU A 152 -14.11 4.55 16.45
CA LEU A 152 -14.61 3.95 15.21
C LEU A 152 -15.61 2.83 15.50
N MET A 153 -15.47 2.16 16.64
CA MET A 153 -16.33 1.07 17.11
C MET A 153 -16.83 1.39 18.52
N THR A 154 -18.07 1.06 18.85
CA THR A 154 -18.60 1.14 20.23
C THR A 154 -18.24 -0.13 21.02
N GLU A 155 -18.36 -0.11 22.35
CA GLU A 155 -18.15 -1.33 23.17
C GLU A 155 -19.12 -2.45 22.78
N GLU A 156 -20.40 -2.13 22.55
CA GLU A 156 -21.40 -3.12 22.12
C GLU A 156 -21.05 -3.75 20.76
N GLU A 157 -20.54 -2.94 19.82
CA GLU A 157 -20.10 -3.43 18.52
C GLU A 157 -18.80 -4.23 18.60
N TYR A 158 -17.93 -3.90 19.55
CA TYR A 158 -16.72 -4.67 19.82
C TYR A 158 -17.05 -6.07 20.32
N ASP A 159 -17.98 -6.18 21.28
CA ASP A 159 -18.43 -7.47 21.78
C ASP A 159 -19.07 -8.31 20.66
N LEU A 160 -19.93 -7.68 19.84
CA LEU A 160 -20.51 -8.33 18.66
C LEU A 160 -19.43 -8.79 17.68
N TYR A 161 -18.44 -7.94 17.39
CA TYR A 161 -17.37 -8.25 16.44
C TYR A 161 -16.43 -9.35 16.95
N MET A 162 -16.17 -9.40 18.27
CA MET A 162 -15.36 -10.44 18.91
C MET A 162 -16.11 -11.77 19.04
N SER A 163 -17.43 -11.73 19.24
CA SER A 163 -18.27 -12.94 19.38
C SER A 163 -18.31 -13.83 18.14
N LEU A 164 -18.06 -13.25 16.96
CA LEU A 164 -18.06 -13.96 15.70
C LEU A 164 -16.79 -14.79 15.55
N ASP A 165 -16.87 -16.05 15.16
CA ASP A 165 -15.69 -16.80 14.75
C ASP A 165 -15.46 -16.64 13.24
N ALA A 166 -14.29 -16.13 12.86
CA ALA A 166 -13.92 -15.91 11.47
C ALA A 166 -12.39 -15.93 11.31
N PRO A 167 -11.81 -17.11 11.01
CA PRO A 167 -10.36 -17.31 11.03
C PRO A 167 -9.63 -16.58 9.89
N HIS A 168 -10.33 -16.19 8.82
CA HIS A 168 -9.74 -15.53 7.64
C HIS A 168 -9.84 -13.99 7.69
N GLY A 169 -10.19 -13.43 8.85
CA GLY A 169 -10.37 -11.99 9.05
C GLY A 169 -11.81 -11.51 8.83
N LYS A 170 -12.15 -10.42 9.53
CA LYS A 170 -13.52 -9.91 9.67
C LYS A 170 -13.73 -8.51 9.08
N TRP A 171 -12.86 -8.11 8.15
CA TRP A 171 -12.87 -6.75 7.58
C TRP A 171 -14.19 -6.38 6.87
N PHE A 172 -14.96 -7.38 6.40
CA PHE A 172 -16.27 -7.18 5.77
C PHE A 172 -17.42 -6.97 6.76
N MET A 173 -17.21 -7.18 8.07
CA MET A 173 -18.28 -7.14 9.07
C MET A 173 -19.03 -5.80 9.14
N PRO A 174 -18.36 -4.63 9.17
CA PRO A 174 -19.08 -3.36 9.19
C PRO A 174 -19.93 -3.13 7.93
N MET A 175 -19.58 -3.74 6.80
CA MET A 175 -20.39 -3.67 5.58
C MET A 175 -21.73 -4.41 5.76
N ILE A 176 -21.72 -5.56 6.43
CA ILE A 176 -22.95 -6.29 6.76
C ILE A 176 -23.85 -5.44 7.65
N TRP A 177 -23.29 -4.73 8.64
CA TRP A 177 -24.05 -3.82 9.49
C TRP A 177 -24.70 -2.67 8.70
N ILE A 178 -23.97 -2.07 7.76
CA ILE A 178 -24.50 -1.05 6.85
C ILE A 178 -25.66 -1.62 6.02
N VAL A 179 -25.49 -2.78 5.39
CA VAL A 179 -26.53 -3.42 4.57
C VAL A 179 -27.78 -3.72 5.40
N ASN A 180 -27.61 -4.24 6.62
CA ASN A 180 -28.74 -4.53 7.51
C ASN A 180 -29.46 -3.26 7.96
N LEU A 181 -28.74 -2.16 8.23
CA LEU A 181 -29.34 -0.88 8.55
C LEU A 181 -30.15 -0.32 7.38
N ILE A 182 -29.61 -0.37 6.16
CA ILE A 182 -30.32 0.06 4.94
C ILE A 182 -31.57 -0.79 4.71
N LYS A 183 -31.47 -2.12 4.84
CA LYS A 183 -32.63 -3.03 4.75
C LYS A 183 -33.70 -2.70 5.78
N LYS A 184 -33.32 -2.37 7.02
CA LYS A 184 -34.27 -1.93 8.05
C LYS A 184 -35.01 -0.67 7.61
N GLN A 185 -34.32 0.32 7.05
CA GLN A 185 -34.98 1.55 6.56
C GLN A 185 -35.93 1.30 5.38
N TYR A 186 -35.64 0.29 4.55
CA TYR A 186 -36.56 -0.15 3.50
C TYR A 186 -37.82 -0.81 4.08
N HIS A 187 -37.68 -1.69 5.07
CA HIS A 187 -38.83 -2.29 5.77
C HIS A 187 -39.69 -1.24 6.49
N ASP A 188 -39.05 -0.22 7.05
CA ASP A 188 -39.71 0.93 7.68
C ASP A 188 -40.35 1.90 6.64
N LYS A 189 -40.29 1.55 5.33
CA LYS A 189 -40.81 2.34 4.20
C LYS A 189 -40.24 3.76 4.11
N LYS A 190 -39.05 4.00 4.66
CA LYS A 190 -38.37 5.30 4.55
C LYS A 190 -37.65 5.49 3.22
N ILE A 191 -37.29 4.39 2.57
CA ILE A 191 -36.65 4.37 1.26
C ILE A 191 -37.43 3.46 0.32
N ASP A 192 -37.42 3.77 -0.98
CA ASP A 192 -38.03 2.94 -2.02
C ASP A 192 -37.08 1.84 -2.52
N SER A 193 -37.57 0.98 -3.42
CA SER A 193 -36.78 -0.12 -3.99
C SER A 193 -35.62 0.36 -4.87
N ILE A 194 -35.76 1.50 -5.54
CA ILE A 194 -34.74 2.07 -6.44
C ILE A 194 -33.59 2.64 -5.60
N GLN A 195 -33.91 3.40 -4.56
CA GLN A 195 -32.98 3.94 -3.59
C GLN A 195 -32.23 2.81 -2.87
N LEU A 196 -32.91 1.72 -2.51
CA LEU A 196 -32.28 0.52 -1.95
C LEU A 196 -31.24 -0.05 -2.92
N GLU A 197 -31.60 -0.27 -4.19
CA GLU A 197 -30.68 -0.82 -5.20
C GLU A 197 -29.46 0.09 -5.40
N LEU A 198 -29.66 1.40 -5.52
CA LEU A 198 -28.59 2.38 -5.69
C LEU A 198 -27.63 2.39 -4.49
N LEU A 199 -28.18 2.38 -3.26
CA LEU A 199 -27.37 2.34 -2.04
C LEU A 199 -26.56 1.04 -1.95
N LEU A 200 -27.18 -0.12 -2.20
CA LEU A 200 -26.49 -1.40 -2.17
C LEU A 200 -25.38 -1.47 -3.23
N LYS A 201 -25.64 -0.99 -4.45
CA LYS A 201 -24.63 -0.90 -5.51
C LYS A 201 -23.41 -0.09 -5.07
N GLN A 202 -23.63 1.03 -4.37
CA GLN A 202 -22.54 1.86 -3.87
C GLN A 202 -21.78 1.20 -2.71
N VAL A 203 -22.47 0.49 -1.81
CA VAL A 203 -21.85 -0.28 -0.73
C VAL A 203 -20.99 -1.42 -1.28
N TYR A 204 -21.46 -2.13 -2.31
CA TYR A 204 -20.68 -3.19 -2.96
C TYR A 204 -19.47 -2.61 -3.71
N SER A 205 -19.64 -1.51 -4.44
CA SER A 205 -18.51 -0.82 -5.10
C SER A 205 -17.43 -0.40 -4.10
N TRP A 206 -17.82 0.07 -2.90
CA TRP A 206 -16.90 0.40 -1.82
C TRP A 206 -16.16 -0.82 -1.28
N ARG A 207 -16.87 -1.95 -1.10
CA ARG A 207 -16.25 -3.21 -0.67
C ARG A 207 -15.28 -3.76 -1.72
N ASP A 208 -15.62 -3.67 -2.99
CA ASP A 208 -14.84 -4.27 -4.08
C ASP A 208 -13.49 -3.59 -4.25
N GLY A 209 -13.37 -2.28 -4.00
CA GLY A 209 -12.07 -1.62 -4.01
C GLY A 209 -11.13 -2.19 -2.94
N PHE A 210 -11.60 -2.40 -1.71
CA PHE A 210 -10.79 -3.10 -0.68
C PHE A 210 -10.50 -4.55 -1.04
N ALA A 211 -11.46 -5.28 -1.62
CA ALA A 211 -11.24 -6.66 -2.06
C ALA A 211 -10.12 -6.74 -3.10
N MET A 212 -10.12 -5.82 -4.08
CA MET A 212 -9.05 -5.73 -5.08
C MET A 212 -7.71 -5.38 -4.46
N LEU A 213 -7.67 -4.46 -3.48
CA LEU A 213 -6.43 -4.17 -2.76
C LEU A 213 -5.89 -5.39 -2.00
N TYR A 214 -6.76 -6.21 -1.40
CA TYR A 214 -6.36 -7.48 -0.79
C TYR A 214 -5.83 -8.49 -1.83
N VAL A 215 -6.43 -8.55 -3.01
CA VAL A 215 -5.90 -9.38 -4.12
C VAL A 215 -4.52 -8.86 -4.53
N TYR A 216 -4.32 -7.55 -4.65
CA TYR A 216 -2.99 -7.01 -4.93
C TYR A 216 -2.00 -7.39 -3.84
N ASP A 217 -2.34 -7.25 -2.56
CA ASP A 217 -1.46 -7.61 -1.45
C ASP A 217 -1.13 -9.13 -1.43
N TRP A 218 -2.13 -9.98 -1.64
CA TRP A 218 -1.96 -11.44 -1.68
C TRP A 218 -1.10 -11.90 -2.86
N PHE A 219 -1.37 -11.36 -4.06
CA PHE A 219 -0.69 -11.75 -5.30
C PHE A 219 0.57 -10.90 -5.59
N VAL A 220 0.99 -10.07 -4.64
CA VAL A 220 2.31 -9.44 -4.69
C VAL A 220 3.37 -10.53 -4.48
N LEU A 221 3.91 -10.98 -5.61
CA LEU A 221 5.29 -11.48 -5.80
C LEU A 221 5.62 -12.99 -5.75
N THR A 222 4.67 -13.93 -5.77
CA THR A 222 5.05 -15.36 -5.91
C THR A 222 5.73 -15.68 -7.26
N PHE A 223 5.53 -14.88 -8.33
CA PHE A 223 5.99 -15.24 -9.69
C PHE A 223 7.24 -14.50 -10.21
N LEU A 224 7.79 -13.50 -9.52
CA LEU A 224 8.98 -12.76 -9.98
C LEU A 224 10.23 -12.97 -9.12
N PHE A 225 10.14 -13.67 -7.99
CA PHE A 225 11.13 -13.58 -6.91
C PHE A 225 11.81 -14.87 -6.45
N GLU A 226 11.64 -15.97 -7.16
CA GLU A 226 12.51 -17.14 -6.95
C GLU A 226 13.85 -17.06 -7.72
N LEU A 227 13.97 -16.22 -8.75
CA LEU A 227 15.22 -16.11 -9.54
C LEU A 227 16.15 -14.98 -9.10
N VAL A 228 15.66 -13.97 -8.37
CA VAL A 228 16.49 -12.85 -7.92
C VAL A 228 16.01 -12.45 -6.53
N ARG A 229 16.77 -12.72 -5.46
CA ARG A 229 16.45 -12.30 -4.08
C ARG A 229 16.55 -10.77 -3.90
N ILE A 230 15.74 -9.98 -4.59
CA ILE A 230 15.59 -8.54 -4.33
C ILE A 230 14.22 -8.34 -3.70
N LYS A 231 14.12 -8.29 -2.37
CA LYS A 231 12.85 -7.87 -1.74
C LYS A 231 12.45 -6.52 -2.34
N ILE A 232 11.41 -6.47 -3.18
CA ILE A 232 10.81 -5.21 -3.60
C ILE A 232 9.89 -4.83 -2.45
N PRO A 233 10.24 -3.83 -1.61
CA PRO A 233 9.26 -3.28 -0.70
C PRO A 233 8.16 -2.65 -1.55
N LEU A 234 6.91 -3.08 -1.31
CA LEU A 234 5.73 -2.29 -1.62
C LEU A 234 6.02 -0.83 -1.27
N VAL A 235 6.13 0.00 -2.31
CA VAL A 235 6.28 1.46 -2.33
C VAL A 235 6.38 2.06 -0.90
N TYR A 236 7.62 2.23 -0.41
CA TYR A 236 7.97 3.09 0.72
C TYR A 236 7.25 2.89 2.08
N THR A 237 6.90 1.67 2.49
CA THR A 237 6.52 1.41 3.90
C THR A 237 7.62 0.81 4.78
N GLN A 238 8.79 0.46 4.23
CA GLN A 238 9.95 0.06 5.02
C GLN A 238 10.85 1.26 5.37
N VAL A 239 10.37 2.05 6.33
CA VAL A 239 11.29 2.72 7.28
C VAL A 239 11.05 2.09 8.64
N VAL A 240 11.57 0.88 8.81
CA VAL A 240 11.74 0.17 10.08
C VAL A 240 12.87 -0.83 9.82
N GLY A 241 13.96 -0.91 10.54
CA GLY A 241 14.49 -0.13 11.65
C GLY A 241 15.86 -0.73 11.93
N MET A 242 16.87 0.13 11.90
CA MET A 242 18.16 0.10 12.58
C MET A 242 18.89 1.38 12.15
#